data_AF-A0A0R3MDB9-F1
#
_entry.id   AF-A0A0R3MDB9-F1
#
_cell.length_a   1.000
_cell.length_b   1.000
_cell.length_c   1.000
_cell.angle_alpha   90.00
_cell.angle_beta   90.00
_cell.angle_gamma   90.00
#
_symmetry.space_group_name_H-M   'P 1'
#
loop_
_entity.id
_entity.type
_entity.pdbx_description
1 polymer ?
#
loop_
_entity_poly.entity_id
_entity_poly.type
_entity_poly.pdbx_seq_one_letter_code
_entity_poly.pdbx_strand_id
1 'polypeptide(L)'
;MKKALATTRAVLKDQCEEETEDLGLPVRGAIQAMRATHEARAAQRNVEADEAERLKRLERLNTITPLSNALIGDAHSNWIETPHSSLIGMTPREAAAQSAGLLENATRLLHNLAAELAKKAKWVDELEREASKLFSRPDKLCLCMTVSDPDLPGLASPSVYIKDEQTMQQCLVLLRRRFGKR
;
A
#
# COMPACT_ATOMS: atom_id res chain seq x y z
N MET A 1 22.83 -37.42 -11.29
CA MET A 1 22.20 -38.21 -10.19
C MET A 1 20.67 -38.08 -10.08
N LYS A 2 20.04 -36.96 -10.44
CA LYS A 2 18.55 -36.81 -10.36
C LYS A 2 17.75 -37.73 -11.30
N LYS A 3 18.31 -38.14 -12.45
CA LYS A 3 17.61 -39.01 -13.42
C LYS A 3 17.44 -40.46 -12.93
N ALA A 4 18.37 -40.99 -12.12
CA ALA A 4 18.32 -42.37 -11.65
C ALA A 4 17.23 -42.62 -10.58
N LEU A 5 16.89 -41.59 -9.81
CA LEU A 5 15.83 -41.63 -8.78
C LEU A 5 14.41 -41.52 -9.37
N ALA A 6 14.26 -40.90 -10.54
CA ALA A 6 12.97 -40.82 -11.23
C ALA A 6 12.58 -42.17 -11.85
N THR A 7 13.55 -42.89 -12.41
CA THR A 7 13.32 -44.19 -13.05
C THR A 7 12.96 -45.27 -12.03
N THR A 8 13.57 -45.27 -10.84
CA THR A 8 13.23 -46.22 -9.76
C THR A 8 11.85 -45.96 -9.16
N ARG A 9 11.40 -44.70 -9.09
CA ARG A 9 10.05 -44.36 -8.65
C ARG A 9 8.96 -44.72 -9.66
N ALA A 10 9.26 -44.67 -10.97
CA ALA A 10 8.36 -45.13 -12.02
C ALA A 10 8.25 -46.66 -12.06
N VAL A 11 9.38 -47.37 -11.93
CA VAL A 11 9.40 -48.85 -11.91
C VAL A 11 8.69 -49.44 -10.69
N LEU A 12 8.73 -48.77 -9.53
CA LEU A 12 7.95 -49.17 -8.35
C LEU A 12 6.45 -48.83 -8.44
N LYS A 13 6.04 -47.99 -9.41
CA LYS A 13 4.63 -47.64 -9.61
C LYS A 13 3.92 -48.63 -10.54
N ASP A 14 4.64 -49.19 -11.51
CA ASP A 14 4.09 -50.14 -12.49
C ASP A 14 3.97 -51.58 -11.98
N GLN A 15 4.65 -51.96 -10.90
CA GLN A 15 4.56 -53.33 -10.34
C GLN A 15 3.42 -53.54 -9.32
N CYS A 16 2.48 -52.60 -9.19
CA CYS A 16 1.40 -52.69 -8.20
C CYS A 16 0.00 -52.93 -8.82
N GLU A 17 -0.07 -53.15 -10.14
CA GLU A 17 -1.30 -53.43 -10.88
C GLU A 17 -1.34 -54.87 -11.44
N GLU A 18 -0.71 -55.83 -10.76
CA GLU A 18 -1.04 -57.25 -10.99
C GLU A 18 -2.31 -57.61 -10.24
N GLU A 19 -3.35 -57.89 -11.02
CA GLU A 19 -4.63 -58.48 -10.64
C GLU A 19 -4.41 -59.69 -9.72
N THR A 20 -4.67 -59.51 -8.43
CA THR A 20 -4.89 -60.63 -7.51
C THR A 20 -6.35 -60.62 -7.12
N GLU A 21 -7.05 -61.62 -7.64
CA GLU A 21 -8.39 -62.01 -7.23
C GLU A 21 -8.44 -62.19 -5.70
N ASP A 22 -9.61 -61.82 -5.20
CA ASP A 22 -9.95 -61.52 -3.83
C ASP A 22 -9.75 -62.72 -2.88
N LEU A 23 -8.68 -62.68 -2.09
CA LEU A 23 -8.51 -63.51 -0.89
C LEU A 23 -8.40 -62.62 0.34
N GLY A 24 -9.47 -61.89 0.68
CA GLY A 24 -9.85 -61.58 2.07
C GLY A 24 -8.78 -61.03 3.03
N LEU A 25 -7.75 -60.34 2.53
CA LEU A 25 -6.65 -59.86 3.35
C LEU A 25 -6.86 -58.38 3.72
N PRO A 26 -6.97 -58.03 5.01
CA PRO A 26 -7.18 -56.65 5.48
C PRO A 26 -6.06 -55.66 5.12
N VAL A 27 -4.98 -56.14 4.49
CA VAL A 27 -3.79 -55.37 4.12
C VAL A 27 -4.09 -54.34 3.02
N ARG A 28 -4.85 -54.69 1.96
CA ARG A 28 -5.15 -53.75 0.87
C ARG A 28 -6.04 -52.60 1.35
N GLY A 29 -7.08 -52.91 2.13
CA GLY A 29 -7.94 -51.91 2.78
C GLY A 29 -7.16 -51.04 3.77
N ALA A 30 -6.24 -51.62 4.55
CA ALA A 30 -5.38 -50.86 5.46
C ALA A 30 -4.42 -49.91 4.72
N ILE A 31 -3.82 -50.33 3.60
CA ILE A 31 -2.95 -49.48 2.78
C ILE A 31 -3.75 -48.35 2.14
N GLN A 32 -4.96 -48.61 1.62
CA GLN A 32 -5.83 -47.59 1.07
C GLN A 32 -6.27 -46.57 2.14
N ALA A 33 -6.67 -47.04 3.32
CA ALA A 33 -7.02 -46.17 4.45
C ALA A 33 -5.82 -45.31 4.92
N MET A 34 -4.61 -45.88 4.90
CA MET A 34 -3.38 -45.14 5.21
C MET A 34 -3.09 -44.06 4.17
N ARG A 35 -3.24 -44.36 2.87
CA ARG A 35 -3.09 -43.36 1.79
C ARG A 35 -4.12 -42.24 1.94
N ALA A 36 -5.40 -42.58 2.13
CA ALA A 36 -6.47 -41.61 2.34
C ALA A 36 -6.23 -40.70 3.54
N THR A 37 -5.72 -41.24 4.67
CA THR A 37 -5.38 -40.43 5.84
C THR A 37 -4.17 -39.51 5.61
N HIS A 38 -3.16 -39.96 4.85
CA HIS A 38 -2.04 -39.09 4.46
C HIS A 38 -2.46 -37.97 3.51
N GLU A 39 -3.29 -38.28 2.52
CA GLU A 39 -3.86 -37.31 1.58
C GLU A 39 -4.74 -36.30 2.31
N ALA A 40 -5.62 -36.75 3.20
CA ALA A 40 -6.45 -35.87 4.02
C ALA A 40 -5.61 -34.93 4.90
N ARG A 41 -4.53 -35.44 5.53
CA ARG A 41 -3.60 -34.60 6.30
C ARG A 41 -2.83 -33.61 5.43
N ALA A 42 -2.45 -34.00 4.21
CA ALA A 42 -1.78 -33.10 3.28
C ALA A 42 -2.72 -31.99 2.81
N ALA A 43 -3.96 -32.33 2.47
CA ALA A 43 -5.01 -31.37 2.12
C ALA A 43 -5.28 -30.40 3.28
N GLN A 44 -5.39 -30.93 4.52
CA GLN A 44 -5.58 -30.12 5.72
C GLN A 44 -4.45 -29.11 5.92
N ARG A 45 -3.18 -29.53 5.78
CA ARG A 45 -2.04 -28.60 5.89
C ARG A 45 -2.05 -27.50 4.84
N ASN A 46 -2.50 -27.80 3.62
CA ASN A 46 -2.61 -26.79 2.57
C ASN A 46 -3.69 -25.77 2.93
N VAL A 47 -4.85 -26.22 3.40
CA VAL A 47 -5.94 -25.34 3.87
C VAL A 47 -5.46 -24.44 5.01
N GLU A 48 -4.80 -25.03 6.03
CA GLU A 48 -4.25 -24.26 7.16
C GLU A 48 -3.18 -23.26 6.72
N ALA A 49 -2.33 -23.62 5.74
CA ALA A 49 -1.33 -22.72 5.20
C ALA A 49 -1.97 -21.54 4.43
N ASP A 50 -2.98 -21.81 3.60
CA ASP A 50 -3.71 -20.80 2.85
C ASP A 50 -4.47 -19.84 3.78
N GLU A 51 -5.11 -20.37 4.83
CA GLU A 51 -5.78 -19.57 5.85
C GLU A 51 -4.79 -18.70 6.63
N ALA A 52 -3.65 -19.25 7.03
CA ALA A 52 -2.59 -18.50 7.71
C ALA A 52 -2.03 -17.38 6.82
N GLU A 53 -1.84 -17.63 5.52
CA GLU A 53 -1.42 -16.60 4.58
C GLU A 53 -2.49 -15.50 4.42
N ARG A 54 -3.77 -15.88 4.35
CA ARG A 54 -4.89 -14.94 4.29
C ARG A 54 -4.93 -14.04 5.53
N LEU A 55 -4.75 -14.61 6.72
CA LEU A 55 -4.69 -13.84 7.97
C LEU A 55 -3.51 -12.87 7.98
N LYS A 56 -2.31 -13.33 7.62
CA LYS A 56 -1.13 -12.46 7.51
C LYS A 56 -1.35 -11.32 6.50
N ARG A 57 -2.03 -11.58 5.38
CA ARG A 57 -2.38 -10.55 4.40
C ARG A 57 -3.33 -9.50 5.00
N LEU A 58 -4.36 -9.94 5.72
CA LEU A 58 -5.31 -9.04 6.39
C LEU A 58 -4.62 -8.20 7.47
N GLU A 59 -3.73 -8.79 8.26
CA GLU A 59 -2.92 -8.06 9.25
C GLU A 59 -2.12 -6.94 8.58
N ARG A 60 -1.42 -7.23 7.48
CA ARG A 60 -0.65 -6.20 6.73
C ARG A 60 -1.53 -5.06 6.23
N LEU A 61 -2.72 -5.38 5.72
CA LEU A 61 -3.68 -4.37 5.27
C LEU A 61 -4.20 -3.52 6.45
N ASN A 62 -4.49 -4.17 7.57
CA ASN A 62 -4.90 -3.52 8.81
C ASN A 62 -3.78 -2.70 9.46
N THR A 63 -2.52 -2.88 9.06
CA THR A 63 -1.42 -2.00 9.48
C THR A 63 -1.39 -0.72 8.63
N ILE A 64 -1.39 -0.84 7.30
CA ILE A 64 -1.12 0.31 6.42
C ILE A 64 -2.31 1.27 6.31
N THR A 65 -3.54 0.76 6.27
CA THR A 65 -4.75 1.58 6.09
C THR A 65 -4.96 2.57 7.24
N PRO A 66 -5.06 2.14 8.52
CA PRO A 66 -5.24 3.09 9.61
C PRO A 66 -4.01 3.98 9.81
N LEU A 67 -2.79 3.47 9.57
CA LEU A 67 -1.57 4.27 9.69
C LEU A 67 -1.56 5.44 8.69
N SER A 68 -1.95 5.19 7.44
CA SER A 68 -2.02 6.25 6.43
C SER A 68 -3.15 7.23 6.71
N ASN A 69 -4.33 6.77 7.14
CA ASN A 69 -5.37 7.68 7.57
C ASN A 69 -4.92 8.58 8.74
N ALA A 70 -4.19 8.03 9.70
CA ALA A 70 -3.68 8.79 10.85
C ALA A 70 -2.59 9.82 10.47
N LEU A 71 -1.71 9.49 9.52
CA LEU A 71 -0.56 10.34 9.17
C LEU A 71 -0.87 11.42 8.13
N ILE A 72 -1.74 11.13 7.16
CA ILE A 72 -1.98 12.04 6.02
C ILE A 72 -3.45 12.43 5.85
N GLY A 73 -4.35 11.98 6.75
CA GLY A 73 -5.74 12.43 6.83
C GLY A 73 -6.46 12.32 5.49
N ASP A 74 -6.99 13.44 5.01
CA ASP A 74 -7.78 13.52 3.78
C ASP A 74 -7.03 13.05 2.52
N ALA A 75 -5.68 13.09 2.52
CA ALA A 75 -4.88 12.60 1.41
C ALA A 75 -4.82 11.06 1.35
N HIS A 76 -5.28 10.35 2.39
CA HIS A 76 -5.23 8.90 2.52
C HIS A 76 -5.85 8.17 1.33
N SER A 77 -7.11 8.46 1.02
CA SER A 77 -7.89 7.74 0.00
C SER A 77 -7.24 7.82 -1.38
N ASN A 78 -6.69 8.99 -1.74
CA ASN A 78 -5.97 9.14 -2.99
C ASN A 78 -4.63 8.40 -2.95
N TRP A 79 -3.87 8.54 -1.86
CA TRP A 79 -2.54 7.95 -1.75
C TRP A 79 -2.56 6.42 -1.77
N ILE A 80 -3.53 5.79 -1.07
CA ILE A 80 -3.62 4.33 -0.93
C ILE A 80 -4.06 3.62 -2.23
N GLU A 81 -4.75 4.33 -3.12
CA GLU A 81 -5.23 3.80 -4.42
C GLU A 81 -4.33 4.22 -5.60
N THR A 82 -3.38 5.13 -5.39
CA THR A 82 -2.50 5.61 -6.46
C THR A 82 -1.32 4.65 -6.65
N PRO A 83 -1.03 4.19 -7.87
CA PRO A 83 0.18 3.46 -8.19
C PRO A 83 1.47 4.27 -7.95
N HIS A 84 2.47 3.66 -7.32
CA HIS A 84 3.78 4.31 -7.10
C HIS A 84 4.90 3.55 -7.82
N SER A 85 5.76 4.27 -8.53
CA SER A 85 6.94 3.69 -9.20
C SER A 85 7.90 3.02 -8.22
N SER A 86 8.04 3.58 -7.01
CA SER A 86 8.82 2.99 -5.91
C SER A 86 8.26 1.66 -5.38
N LEU A 87 7.02 1.33 -5.72
CA LEU A 87 6.35 0.06 -5.44
C LEU A 87 6.15 -0.76 -6.72
N ILE A 88 6.99 -0.57 -7.74
CA ILE A 88 6.94 -1.31 -9.01
C ILE A 88 5.59 -1.10 -9.73
N GLY A 89 5.01 0.10 -9.59
CA GLY A 89 3.71 0.44 -10.16
C GLY A 89 2.51 -0.13 -9.40
N MET A 90 2.71 -0.70 -8.22
CA MET A 90 1.61 -1.13 -7.34
C MET A 90 1.09 0.03 -6.51
N THR A 91 -0.16 -0.10 -6.09
CA THR A 91 -0.72 0.73 -5.01
C THR A 91 -0.11 0.32 -3.66
N PRO A 92 -0.05 1.21 -2.65
CA PRO A 92 0.43 0.84 -1.33
C PRO A 92 -0.38 -0.30 -0.69
N ARG A 93 -1.69 -0.38 -1.00
CA ARG A 93 -2.56 -1.48 -0.57
C ARG A 93 -2.13 -2.82 -1.16
N GLU A 94 -1.90 -2.88 -2.48
CA GLU A 94 -1.46 -4.09 -3.17
C GLU A 94 -0.08 -4.54 -2.70
N ALA A 95 0.84 -3.58 -2.57
CA ALA A 95 2.19 -3.82 -2.07
C ALA A 95 2.16 -4.44 -0.66
N ALA A 96 1.38 -3.87 0.25
CA ALA A 96 1.21 -4.41 1.61
C ALA A 96 0.57 -5.80 1.61
N ALA A 97 -0.41 -6.04 0.75
CA ALA A 97 -1.05 -7.34 0.63
C ALA A 97 -0.04 -8.42 0.17
N GLN A 98 0.86 -8.08 -0.74
CA GLN A 98 1.76 -9.04 -1.38
C GLN A 98 2.87 -9.55 -0.45
N SER A 99 3.54 -8.67 0.32
CA SER A 99 4.62 -9.12 1.22
C SER A 99 4.91 -8.13 2.35
N ALA A 100 5.58 -8.62 3.40
CA ALA A 100 6.04 -7.78 4.50
C ALA A 100 7.09 -6.75 4.08
N GLY A 101 8.04 -7.11 3.20
CA GLY A 101 9.04 -6.16 2.71
C GLY A 101 8.44 -5.04 1.85
N LEU A 102 7.41 -5.33 1.08
CA LEU A 102 6.67 -4.31 0.34
C LEU A 102 5.81 -3.42 1.25
N LEU A 103 5.26 -3.97 2.34
CA LEU A 103 4.62 -3.17 3.40
C LEU A 103 5.61 -2.18 4.04
N GLU A 104 6.83 -2.61 4.36
CA GLU A 104 7.87 -1.72 4.92
C GLU A 104 8.22 -0.59 3.94
N ASN A 105 8.34 -0.90 2.64
CA ASN A 105 8.56 0.10 1.60
C ASN A 105 7.42 1.10 1.50
N ALA A 106 6.17 0.63 1.50
CA ALA A 106 4.98 1.48 1.49
C ALA A 106 4.91 2.37 2.76
N THR A 107 5.27 1.83 3.91
CA THR A 107 5.31 2.55 5.19
C THR A 107 6.37 3.65 5.19
N ARG A 108 7.57 3.37 4.64
CA ARG A 108 8.61 4.38 4.48
C ARG A 108 8.19 5.50 3.53
N LEU A 109 7.54 5.17 2.41
CA LEU A 109 6.98 6.17 1.49
C LEU A 109 5.93 7.04 2.17
N LEU A 110 5.06 6.43 2.99
CA LEU A 110 4.05 7.15 3.75
C LEU A 110 4.69 8.16 4.72
N HIS A 111 5.72 7.75 5.47
CA HIS A 111 6.42 8.67 6.38
C HIS A 111 7.09 9.83 5.64
N ASN A 112 7.70 9.56 4.49
CA ASN A 112 8.28 10.62 3.66
C ASN A 112 7.20 11.60 3.18
N LEU A 113 6.07 11.10 2.69
CA LEU A 113 4.96 11.94 2.27
C LEU A 113 4.40 12.77 3.42
N ALA A 114 4.20 12.17 4.60
CA ALA A 114 3.74 12.87 5.79
C ALA A 114 4.70 14.00 6.19
N ALA A 115 6.01 13.76 6.12
CA ALA A 115 7.02 14.78 6.37
C ALA A 115 6.95 15.94 5.35
N GLU A 116 6.74 15.63 4.07
CA GLU A 116 6.58 16.66 3.02
C GLU A 116 5.28 17.46 3.21
N LEU A 117 4.17 16.82 3.56
CA LEU A 117 2.91 17.51 3.88
C LEU A 117 3.06 18.41 5.11
N ALA A 118 3.76 17.95 6.15
CA ALA A 118 4.04 18.75 7.34
C ALA A 118 4.93 19.96 7.03
N LYS A 119 5.94 19.81 6.15
CA LYS A 119 6.74 20.95 5.67
C LYS A 119 5.88 21.93 4.89
N LYS A 120 5.06 21.45 3.97
CA LYS A 120 4.14 22.28 3.20
C LYS A 120 3.18 23.05 4.11
N ALA A 121 2.58 22.40 5.11
CA ALA A 121 1.69 23.03 6.06
C ALA A 121 2.36 24.22 6.76
N LYS A 122 3.61 24.07 7.22
CA LYS A 122 4.37 25.18 7.81
C LYS A 122 4.50 26.39 6.89
N TRP A 123 4.73 26.17 5.59
CA TRP A 123 4.86 27.26 4.62
C TRP A 123 3.51 27.90 4.27
N VAL A 124 2.43 27.12 4.26
CA VAL A 124 1.07 27.65 4.13
C VAL A 124 0.72 28.51 5.34
N ASP A 125 0.97 28.02 6.56
CA ASP A 125 0.74 28.77 7.81
C ASP A 125 1.56 30.08 7.83
N GLU A 126 2.81 30.03 7.37
CA GLU A 126 3.67 31.21 7.23
C GLU A 126 3.07 32.23 6.26
N LEU A 127 2.61 31.76 5.09
CA LEU A 127 1.97 32.62 4.10
C LEU A 127 0.71 33.25 4.68
N GLU A 128 -0.15 32.48 5.33
CA GLU A 128 -1.39 32.98 5.94
C GLU A 128 -1.08 34.03 6.99
N ARG A 129 -0.06 33.80 7.83
CA ARG A 129 0.39 34.75 8.85
C ARG A 129 0.86 36.06 8.22
N GLU A 130 1.72 36.02 7.20
CA GLU A 130 2.20 37.23 6.53
C GLU A 130 1.11 37.92 5.72
N ALA A 131 0.26 37.16 5.04
CA ALA A 131 -0.85 37.67 4.26
C ALA A 131 -1.92 38.31 5.16
N SER A 132 -2.15 37.80 6.36
CA SER A 132 -3.08 38.38 7.34
C SER A 132 -2.77 39.85 7.66
N LYS A 133 -1.51 40.26 7.56
CA LYS A 133 -1.08 41.66 7.75
C LYS A 133 -1.55 42.58 6.61
N LEU A 134 -1.82 42.02 5.44
CA LEU A 134 -2.30 42.74 4.25
C LEU A 134 -3.83 42.88 4.24
N PHE A 135 -4.56 41.92 4.84
CA PHE A 135 -6.01 41.89 4.83
C PHE A 135 -6.60 42.31 6.18
N SER A 136 -7.48 43.30 6.20
CA SER A 136 -8.23 43.67 7.41
C SER A 136 -9.34 42.67 7.77
N ARG A 137 -9.65 41.72 6.88
CA ARG A 137 -10.79 40.80 6.97
C ARG A 137 -10.33 39.36 6.72
N PRO A 138 -10.51 38.43 7.68
CA PRO A 138 -10.01 37.05 7.56
C PRO A 138 -10.72 36.24 6.47
N ASP A 139 -11.99 36.53 6.22
CA ASP A 139 -12.80 35.94 5.15
C ASP A 139 -12.22 36.22 3.75
N LYS A 140 -11.67 37.42 3.52
CA LYS A 140 -10.99 37.75 2.26
C LYS A 140 -9.68 37.00 2.09
N LEU A 141 -8.92 36.84 3.19
CA LEU A 141 -7.70 36.06 3.17
C LEU A 141 -7.99 34.60 2.78
N CYS A 142 -8.95 33.97 3.44
CA CYS A 142 -9.34 32.58 3.16
C CYS A 142 -9.73 32.41 1.68
N LEU A 143 -10.51 33.34 1.12
CA LEU A 143 -10.87 33.32 -0.30
C LEU A 143 -9.62 33.42 -1.20
N CYS A 144 -8.70 34.35 -0.93
CA CYS A 144 -7.48 34.49 -1.71
C CYS A 144 -6.56 33.25 -1.62
N MET A 145 -6.56 32.55 -0.49
CA MET A 145 -5.72 31.36 -0.29
C MET A 145 -6.28 30.11 -0.98
N THR A 146 -7.60 30.06 -1.21
CA THR A 146 -8.31 28.87 -1.72
C THR A 146 -8.71 28.98 -3.18
N VAL A 147 -8.98 30.20 -3.67
CA VAL A 147 -9.37 30.43 -5.07
C VAL A 147 -8.15 30.35 -5.99
N SER A 148 -8.36 29.78 -7.18
CA SER A 148 -7.40 29.76 -8.28
C SER A 148 -6.87 31.15 -8.62
N ASP A 149 -5.55 31.26 -8.76
CA ASP A 149 -4.91 32.52 -9.11
C ASP A 149 -4.42 32.49 -10.58
N PRO A 150 -4.82 33.45 -11.43
CA PRO A 150 -4.36 33.52 -12.82
C PRO A 150 -2.87 33.79 -12.98
N ASP A 151 -2.21 34.38 -11.98
CA ASP A 151 -0.77 34.64 -11.99
C ASP A 151 0.06 33.41 -11.55
N LEU A 152 -0.60 32.36 -11.06
CA LEU A 152 0.05 31.11 -10.67
C LEU A 152 -0.04 30.06 -11.80
N PRO A 153 1.04 29.27 -12.01
CA PRO A 153 1.04 28.20 -13.00
C PRO A 153 -0.13 27.22 -12.81
N GLY A 154 -0.85 26.94 -13.89
CA GLY A 154 -1.96 25.98 -13.88
C GLY A 154 -3.21 26.47 -13.17
N LEU A 155 -3.36 27.79 -12.96
CA LEU A 155 -4.50 28.38 -12.21
C LEU A 155 -4.62 27.76 -10.81
N ALA A 156 -3.50 27.42 -10.20
CA ALA A 156 -3.46 26.87 -8.84
C ALA A 156 -3.84 27.96 -7.82
N SER A 157 -4.43 27.56 -6.71
CA SER A 157 -4.56 28.44 -5.55
C SER A 157 -3.22 28.57 -4.82
N PRO A 158 -2.97 29.65 -4.07
CA PRO A 158 -1.73 29.82 -3.31
C PRO A 158 -1.45 28.65 -2.35
N SER A 159 -2.46 28.16 -1.63
CA SER A 159 -2.32 27.02 -0.71
C SER A 159 -1.92 25.71 -1.43
N VAL A 160 -2.37 25.53 -2.67
CA VAL A 160 -2.00 24.36 -3.49
C VAL A 160 -0.61 24.52 -4.10
N TYR A 161 -0.26 25.72 -4.57
CA TYR A 161 0.98 26.01 -5.26
C TYR A 161 2.22 25.92 -4.36
N ILE A 162 2.10 26.31 -3.08
CA ILE A 162 3.21 26.28 -2.13
C ILE A 162 3.73 24.86 -1.93
N LYS A 163 5.05 24.72 -2.07
CA LYS A 163 5.80 23.48 -1.79
C LYS A 163 6.98 23.73 -0.87
N ASP A 164 7.57 24.92 -0.97
CA ASP A 164 8.79 25.33 -0.30
C ASP A 164 8.75 26.83 0.03
N GLU A 165 9.82 27.32 0.65
CA GLU A 165 9.97 28.73 1.00
C GLU A 165 9.94 29.64 -0.24
N GLN A 166 10.55 29.23 -1.35
CA GLN A 166 10.62 30.05 -2.56
C GLN A 166 9.25 30.28 -3.17
N THR A 167 8.45 29.23 -3.32
CA THR A 167 7.07 29.30 -3.81
C THR A 167 6.16 30.07 -2.85
N MET A 168 6.37 29.93 -1.54
CA MET A 168 5.71 30.76 -0.54
C MET A 168 6.03 32.26 -0.71
N GLN A 169 7.31 32.61 -0.86
CA GLN A 169 7.74 34.00 -1.06
C GLN A 169 7.18 34.58 -2.36
N GLN A 170 7.12 33.79 -3.44
CA GLN A 170 6.49 34.20 -4.69
C GLN A 170 5.00 34.54 -4.50
N CYS A 171 4.25 33.66 -3.82
CA CYS A 171 2.86 33.95 -3.46
C CYS A 171 2.73 35.23 -2.63
N LEU A 172 3.64 35.44 -1.66
CA LEU A 172 3.61 36.64 -0.82
C LEU A 172 3.88 37.92 -1.63
N VAL A 173 4.80 37.89 -2.59
CA VAL A 173 5.05 39.02 -3.50
C VAL A 173 3.81 39.33 -4.34
N LEU A 174 3.14 38.32 -4.88
CA LEU A 174 1.89 38.50 -5.64
C LEU A 174 0.79 39.12 -4.78
N LEU A 175 0.61 38.63 -3.55
CA LEU A 175 -0.37 39.18 -2.61
C LEU A 175 -0.04 40.63 -2.23
N ARG A 176 1.22 40.95 -1.96
CA ARG A 176 1.66 42.33 -1.68
C ARG A 176 1.45 43.24 -2.88
N ARG A 177 1.69 42.77 -4.11
CA ARG A 177 1.45 43.56 -5.32
C ARG A 177 -0.02 43.92 -5.51
N ARG A 178 -0.94 43.01 -5.17
CA ARG A 178 -2.38 43.19 -5.36
C ARG A 178 -3.08 43.93 -4.22
N PHE A 179 -2.67 43.64 -2.98
CA PHE A 179 -3.37 44.07 -1.78
C PHE A 179 -2.50 44.88 -0.82
N GLY A 180 -1.21 45.04 -1.12
CA GLY A 180 -0.34 45.93 -0.37
C GLY A 180 -0.86 47.36 -0.42
N LYS A 181 -0.97 47.97 0.76
CA LYS A 181 -1.24 49.41 0.87
C LYS A 181 -0.05 50.14 0.24
N ARG A 182 -0.33 51.02 -0.73
CA ARG A 182 0.65 52.04 -1.16
C ARG A 182 0.89 53.04 -0.04
#